data_AF-A0A6B3M2C9-F1
#
_entry.id   AF-A0A6B3M2C9-F1
#
_cell.length_a   1.000
_cell.length_b   1.000
_cell.length_c   1.000
_cell.angle_alpha   90.00
_cell.angle_beta   90.00
_cell.angle_gamma   90.00
#
_symmetry.space_group_name_H-M   'P 1'
#
loop_
_entity.id
_entity.type
_entity.pdbx_description
1 polymer ?
#
loop_
_entity_poly.entity_id
_entity_poly.type
_entity_poly.pdbx_seq_one_letter_code
_entity_poly.pdbx_strand_id
1 'polypeptide(L)'
;MYRTIPTRIDFDDEEKLFWEEQCRHANSLINCALYQTKQSHYARLSEKENAFTTYWRGDEICSGWKSYRVSGISYATLCSTLKGNEHFAAISSQAAQQILKTVAESLN
;
A
#
# COMPACT_ATOMS: atom_id res chain seq x y z
N MET A 1 -20.65 9.35 28.33
CA MET A 1 -20.22 9.80 27.00
C MET A 1 -18.85 10.43 27.17
N TYR A 2 -17.77 9.77 26.74
CA TYR A 2 -16.41 10.29 26.93
C TYR A 2 -16.25 11.57 26.10
N ARG A 3 -16.07 12.71 26.78
CA ARG A 3 -15.74 13.99 26.15
C ARG A 3 -14.23 13.98 25.86
N THR A 4 -13.85 14.11 24.60
CA THR A 4 -12.45 14.34 24.23
C THR A 4 -12.12 15.81 24.46
N ILE A 5 -11.08 16.06 25.26
CA ILE A 5 -10.53 17.41 25.44
C ILE A 5 -9.43 17.56 24.38
N PRO A 6 -9.51 18.54 23.47
CA PRO A 6 -8.44 18.78 22.52
C PRO A 6 -7.22 19.32 23.27
N THR A 7 -6.22 18.46 23.47
CA THR A 7 -4.91 18.84 23.99
C THR A 7 -3.99 19.20 22.83
N ARG A 8 -3.56 20.46 22.78
CA ARG A 8 -2.50 20.90 21.87
C ARG A 8 -1.16 20.52 22.50
N ILE A 9 -0.42 19.66 21.82
CA ILE A 9 0.95 19.31 22.21
C ILE A 9 1.86 20.22 21.38
N ASP A 10 2.69 21.00 22.06
CA ASP A 10 3.75 21.75 21.42
C ASP A 10 4.99 20.86 21.37
N PHE A 11 5.37 20.44 20.17
CA PHE A 11 6.53 19.60 19.94
C PHE A 11 7.80 20.43 19.85
N ASP A 12 8.88 19.93 20.42
CA ASP A 12 10.23 20.45 20.18
C ASP A 12 10.71 20.06 18.76
N ASP A 13 11.77 20.71 18.27
CA ASP A 13 12.25 20.51 16.90
C ASP A 13 12.78 19.07 16.67
N GLU A 14 13.37 18.45 17.69
CA GLU A 14 13.77 17.03 17.64
C GLU A 14 12.55 16.10 17.50
N GLU A 15 11.48 16.38 18.23
CA GLU A 15 10.24 15.59 18.17
C GLU A 15 9.54 15.74 16.82
N LYS A 16 9.52 16.96 16.26
CA LYS A 16 9.00 17.19 14.90
C LYS A 16 9.79 16.39 13.87
N LEU A 17 11.12 16.42 13.94
CA LEU A 17 11.98 15.69 13.02
C LEU A 17 11.71 14.17 13.11
N PHE A 18 11.57 13.64 14.33
CA PHE A 18 11.18 12.26 14.55
C PHE A 18 9.85 11.92 13.86
N TRP A 19 8.81 12.73 14.05
CA TRP A 19 7.50 12.50 13.43
C TRP A 19 7.53 12.60 11.90
N GLU A 20 8.31 13.54 11.35
CA GLU A 20 8.53 13.66 9.91
C GLU A 20 9.21 12.41 9.34
N GLU A 21 10.21 11.87 10.05
CA GLU A 21 10.89 10.64 9.66
C GLU A 21 9.94 9.43 9.71
N GLN A 22 9.13 9.31 10.76
CA GLN A 22 8.09 8.27 10.85
C GLN A 22 7.09 8.38 9.68
N CYS A 23 6.66 9.58 9.30
CA CYS A 23 5.79 9.79 8.14
C CYS A 23 6.47 9.38 6.83
N ARG A 24 7.77 9.65 6.69
CA ARG A 24 8.57 9.28 5.52
C ARG A 24 8.66 7.76 5.37
N HIS A 25 9.01 7.05 6.44
CA HIS A 25 9.03 5.59 6.44
C HIS A 25 7.65 5.00 6.14
N ALA A 26 6.57 5.59 6.68
CA ALA A 26 5.21 5.13 6.43
C ALA A 26 4.85 5.26 4.94
N ASN A 27 5.11 6.42 4.33
CA ASN A 27 4.87 6.66 2.92
C ASN A 27 5.68 5.71 2.03
N SER A 28 6.96 5.51 2.35
CA SER A 28 7.79 4.57 1.61
C SER A 28 7.30 3.12 1.74
N LEU A 29 6.86 2.70 2.94
CA LEU A 29 6.28 1.37 3.15
C LEU A 29 5.00 1.17 2.35
N ILE A 30 4.13 2.18 2.28
CA ILE A 30 2.92 2.17 1.43
C ILE A 30 3.31 1.97 -0.03
N ASN A 31 4.30 2.73 -0.52
CA ASN A 31 4.77 2.61 -1.89
C ASN A 31 5.35 1.22 -2.19
N CYS A 32 6.16 0.67 -1.28
CA CYS A 32 6.68 -0.70 -1.41
C CYS A 32 5.54 -1.73 -1.46
N ALA A 33 4.52 -1.58 -0.61
CA ALA A 33 3.37 -2.47 -0.58
C ALA A 33 2.55 -2.40 -1.87
N LEU A 34 2.28 -1.20 -2.38
CA LEU A 34 1.59 -0.99 -3.66
C LEU A 34 2.39 -1.54 -4.84
N TYR A 35 3.71 -1.34 -4.84
CA TYR A 35 4.59 -1.85 -5.88
C TYR A 35 4.58 -3.39 -5.92
N GLN A 36 4.83 -4.03 -4.76
CA GLN A 36 4.75 -5.49 -4.63
C GLN A 36 3.38 -6.01 -5.08
N THR A 37 2.32 -5.32 -4.67
CA THR A 37 0.96 -5.69 -5.04
C THR A 37 0.78 -5.69 -6.55
N LYS A 38 1.15 -4.58 -7.22
CA LYS A 38 1.04 -4.47 -8.67
C LYS A 38 1.89 -5.53 -9.37
N GLN A 39 3.12 -5.73 -8.90
CA GLN A 39 4.03 -6.72 -9.48
C GLN A 39 3.44 -8.13 -9.44
N SER A 40 2.98 -8.59 -8.26
CA SER A 40 2.34 -9.91 -8.13
C SER A 40 1.04 -10.01 -8.93
N HIS A 41 0.25 -8.93 -8.97
CA HIS A 41 -0.99 -8.91 -9.74
C HIS A 41 -0.76 -9.09 -11.24
N TYR A 42 0.17 -8.33 -11.82
CA TYR A 42 0.48 -8.41 -13.24
C TYR A 42 1.22 -9.70 -13.61
N ALA A 43 2.08 -10.21 -12.74
CA ALA A 43 2.69 -11.54 -12.93
C ALA A 43 1.61 -12.62 -13.05
N ARG A 44 0.65 -12.67 -12.12
CA ARG A 44 -0.47 -13.62 -12.17
C ARG A 44 -1.39 -13.39 -13.37
N LEU A 45 -1.59 -12.14 -13.80
CA LEU A 45 -2.35 -11.87 -15.03
C LEU A 45 -1.60 -12.38 -16.27
N SER A 46 -0.28 -12.25 -16.34
CA SER A 46 0.50 -12.73 -17.49
C SER A 46 0.37 -14.24 -17.73
N GLU A 47 0.11 -15.02 -16.68
CA GLU A 47 -0.14 -16.47 -16.75
C GLU A 47 -1.53 -16.81 -17.30
N LYS A 48 -2.45 -15.84 -17.39
CA LYS A 48 -3.80 -16.07 -17.92
C LYS A 48 -3.84 -15.76 -19.41
N GLU A 49 -4.25 -16.74 -20.20
CA GLU A 49 -4.41 -16.61 -21.67
C GLU A 49 -5.31 -15.45 -22.11
N ASN A 50 -6.24 -15.02 -21.25
CA ASN A 50 -7.26 -14.02 -21.56
C ASN A 50 -7.07 -12.69 -20.79
N ALA A 51 -5.84 -12.38 -20.38
CA ALA A 51 -5.51 -11.22 -19.55
C ALA A 51 -5.49 -9.88 -20.30
N PHE A 52 -5.28 -9.91 -21.61
CA PHE A 52 -5.34 -8.73 -22.47
C PHE A 52 -6.73 -8.61 -23.11
N THR A 53 -7.25 -7.39 -23.22
CA THR A 53 -8.49 -7.09 -23.93
C THR A 53 -8.26 -5.91 -24.85
N THR A 54 -9.00 -5.88 -25.95
CA THR A 54 -9.20 -4.67 -26.74
C THR A 54 -10.37 -3.88 -26.17
N TYR A 55 -10.28 -2.55 -26.24
CA TYR A 55 -11.34 -1.64 -25.85
C TYR A 55 -11.29 -0.39 -26.73
N TRP A 56 -12.44 0.25 -26.92
CA TRP A 56 -12.53 1.49 -27.67
C TRP A 56 -12.21 2.68 -26.77
N ARG A 57 -11.37 3.59 -27.24
CA ARG A 57 -11.13 4.91 -26.64
C ARG A 57 -11.47 5.96 -27.70
N GLY A 58 -12.73 6.40 -27.72
CA GLY A 58 -13.24 7.19 -28.84
C GLY A 58 -13.24 6.34 -30.12
N ASP A 59 -12.63 6.85 -31.18
CA ASP A 59 -12.52 6.18 -32.48
C ASP A 59 -11.28 5.27 -32.61
N GLU A 60 -10.48 5.13 -31.54
CA GLU A 60 -9.29 4.29 -31.53
C GLU A 60 -9.54 2.94 -30.84
N ILE A 61 -9.17 1.84 -31.49
CA ILE A 61 -9.06 0.52 -30.85
C ILE A 61 -7.74 0.47 -30.08
N CYS A 62 -7.85 0.45 -28.76
CA CYS A 62 -6.73 0.23 -27.85
C CYS A 62 -6.69 -1.22 -27.37
N SER A 63 -5.54 -1.65 -26.86
CA SER A 63 -5.36 -2.93 -26.17
C SER A 63 -4.73 -2.70 -24.79
N GLY A 64 -5.15 -3.48 -23.80
CA GLY A 64 -4.66 -3.33 -22.43
C GLY A 64 -5.02 -4.49 -21.52
N TRP A 65 -4.44 -4.50 -20.32
CA TRP A 65 -4.78 -5.48 -19.29
C TRP A 65 -6.23 -5.35 -18.87
N LYS A 66 -6.92 -6.48 -18.70
CA LYS A 66 -8.23 -6.53 -18.05
C LYS A 66 -8.03 -6.18 -16.57
N SER A 67 -8.29 -4.92 -16.22
CA SER A 67 -8.16 -4.39 -14.86
C SER A 67 -9.34 -4.81 -13.98
N TYR A 68 -9.54 -6.11 -13.76
CA TYR A 68 -10.44 -6.58 -12.71
C TYR A 68 -9.72 -6.51 -11.36
N ARG A 69 -10.51 -6.32 -10.30
CA ARG A 69 -10.08 -6.21 -8.88
C ARG A 69 -8.80 -6.98 -8.59
N VAL A 70 -7.90 -6.33 -7.84
CA VAL A 70 -6.64 -6.93 -7.40
C VAL A 70 -6.99 -8.17 -6.58
N SER A 71 -6.83 -9.35 -7.20
CA SER A 71 -7.24 -10.63 -6.62
C SER A 71 -6.01 -11.45 -6.27
N GLY A 72 -5.98 -11.98 -5.05
CA GLY A 72 -4.93 -12.86 -4.55
C GLY A 72 -3.91 -12.21 -3.61
N ILE A 73 -4.10 -10.94 -3.23
CA ILE A 73 -3.22 -10.25 -2.30
C ILE A 73 -3.98 -10.00 -1.00
N SER A 74 -3.50 -10.65 0.06
CA SER A 74 -4.06 -10.49 1.40
C SER A 74 -3.11 -9.69 2.28
N TYR A 75 -3.64 -9.13 3.37
CA TYR A 75 -2.84 -8.56 4.44
C TYR A 75 -1.72 -9.51 4.91
N ALA A 76 -2.04 -10.79 5.08
CA ALA A 76 -1.07 -11.80 5.51
C ALA A 76 0.09 -11.95 4.51
N THR A 77 -0.20 -11.91 3.21
CA THR A 77 0.81 -11.95 2.14
C THR A 77 1.71 -10.72 2.17
N LEU A 78 1.14 -9.52 2.32
CA LEU A 78 1.94 -8.29 2.41
C LEU A 78 2.84 -8.30 3.65
N CYS A 79 2.34 -8.77 4.79
CA CYS A 79 3.13 -8.88 6.01
C CYS A 79 4.30 -9.87 5.88
N SER A 80 4.11 -11.02 5.23
CA SER A 80 5.21 -11.98 5.07
C SER A 80 6.26 -11.48 4.08
N THR A 81 5.83 -10.86 2.97
CA THR A 81 6.74 -10.33 1.94
C THR A 81 7.53 -9.10 2.42
N LEU A 82 6.91 -8.19 3.17
CA LEU A 82 7.54 -6.93 3.56
C LEU A 82 8.19 -6.95 4.95
N LYS A 83 8.19 -8.09 5.64
CA LYS A 83 8.81 -8.23 6.97
C LYS A 83 10.30 -7.84 6.99
N GLY A 84 11.01 -8.07 5.88
CA GLY A 84 12.42 -7.72 5.73
C GLY A 84 12.68 -6.33 5.13
N ASN A 85 11.65 -5.52 4.88
CA ASN A 85 11.80 -4.19 4.31
C ASN A 85 12.36 -3.21 5.35
N GLU A 86 13.29 -2.34 4.94
CA GLU A 86 13.90 -1.33 5.83
C GLU A 86 12.86 -0.39 6.46
N HIS A 87 11.82 -0.01 5.72
CA HIS A 87 10.76 0.87 6.22
C HIS A 87 9.78 0.16 7.15
N PHE A 88 9.66 -1.18 7.02
CA PHE A 88 8.90 -1.98 7.97
C PHE A 88 9.64 -2.08 9.31
N ALA A 89 10.97 -2.19 9.29
CA ALA A 89 11.80 -2.26 10.48
C ALA A 89 12.02 -0.89 11.16
N ALA A 90 11.99 0.20 10.40
CA ALA A 90 12.19 1.56 10.91
C ALA A 90 10.97 2.14 11.67
N ILE A 91 9.79 1.56 11.48
CA ILE A 91 8.55 1.93 12.17
C ILE A 91 8.22 0.89 13.25
N SER A 92 7.48 1.30 14.29
CA SER A 92 6.98 0.35 15.29
C SER A 92 6.14 -0.76 14.65
N SER A 93 6.33 -2.00 15.12
CA SER A 93 5.65 -3.19 14.56
C SER A 93 4.14 -3.03 14.40
N GLN A 94 3.49 -2.35 15.36
CA GLN A 94 2.04 -2.11 15.32
C GLN A 94 1.64 -1.11 14.22
N ALA A 95 2.38 -0.02 14.07
CA ALA A 95 2.10 0.97 13.03
C ALA A 95 2.35 0.39 11.63
N ALA A 96 3.45 -0.36 11.45
CA ALA A 96 3.74 -1.02 10.18
C ALA A 96 2.63 -2.02 9.79
N GLN A 97 2.15 -2.82 10.74
CA GLN A 97 1.02 -3.73 10.52
C GLN A 97 -0.26 -2.98 10.13
N GLN A 98 -0.58 -1.88 10.81
CA GLN A 98 -1.77 -1.08 10.50
C GLN A 98 -1.68 -0.43 9.11
N ILE A 99 -0.49 0.02 8.70
CA ILE A 99 -0.25 0.54 7.35
C ILE A 99 -0.53 -0.54 6.30
N LEU A 100 0.08 -1.73 6.44
CA LEU A 100 -0.12 -2.83 5.49
C LEU A 100 -1.58 -3.30 5.44
N LYS A 101 -2.27 -3.31 6.59
CA LYS A 101 -3.70 -3.61 6.67
C LYS A 101 -4.52 -2.59 5.88
N THR A 102 -4.25 -1.30 6.07
CA THR A 102 -4.94 -0.21 5.36
C THR A 102 -4.73 -0.32 3.85
N VAL A 103 -3.50 -0.63 3.41
CA VAL A 103 -3.21 -0.87 2.00
C VAL A 103 -4.00 -2.07 1.48
N ALA A 104 -4.01 -3.20 2.19
CA ALA A 104 -4.76 -4.38 1.79
C ALA A 104 -6.28 -4.11 1.68
N GLU A 105 -6.83 -3.36 2.63
CA GLU A 105 -8.25 -2.97 2.64
C GLU A 105 -8.59 -2.02 1.47
N SER A 106 -7.67 -1.11 1.10
CA SER A 106 -7.88 -0.19 -0.02
C SER A 106 -7.90 -0.87 -1.41
N LEU A 107 -7.40 -2.10 -1.50
CA LEU A 107 -7.26 -2.86 -2.74
C LEU A 107 -8.39 -3.87 -2.98
N ASN A 108 -9.23 -4.12 -1.96
CA ASN A 108 -10.38 -5.03 -2.00
C ASN A 108 -11.65 -4.33 -2.50
#